data_AF-A0AAQ3TIQ8-F1
#
_entry.id   AF-A0AAQ3TIQ8-F1
#
_cell.length_a   1.000
_cell.length_b   1.000
_cell.length_c   1.000
_cell.angle_alpha   90.00
_cell.angle_beta   90.00
_cell.angle_gamma   90.00
#
_symmetry.space_group_name_H-M   'P 1'
#
loop_
_entity.id
_entity.type
_entity.pdbx_description
1 polymer ?
#
loop_
_entity_poly.entity_id
_entity_poly.type
_entity_poly.pdbx_seq_one_letter_code
_entity_poly.pdbx_strand_id
1 'polypeptide(L)'
;MVRMDEAREAERQAILQRERQLRQEQIRLDGKNKQLNRRRENLVAREIELKRREDELKRSQDLLRAAEQRDRTDQGTSSFKGDKKGKNIRFTTPAGRGRGRGRRGNPPHHFVWEGSFGPEEYEPPLEQFPLEGIHTFVGARRLRPYDDRRDEWPKCAHGEHCVVQVFDSWIDGGRRFYRCPNGYDYYDMGSCRFTKWVDPPNHQHIDEYISYLKDRIHDLECKVKSLEEDDEKKTRLVISLEDDPLCPDPFCKCPYHPRSDWPPKSPPSRGHGFYEEGGSSHFSSAHY
;
A
#
# COMPACT_ATOMS: atom_id res chain seq x y z
N MET A 1 -20.61 48.00 50.09
CA MET A 1 -21.60 47.44 49.15
C MET A 1 -21.07 47.38 47.72
N VAL A 2 -20.55 48.48 47.14
CA VAL A 2 -20.06 48.56 45.75
C VAL A 2 -19.12 47.42 45.29
N ARG A 3 -18.15 47.01 46.12
CA ARG A 3 -17.20 45.93 45.77
C ARG A 3 -17.84 44.55 45.51
N MET A 4 -19.02 44.28 46.08
CA MET A 4 -19.72 43.01 45.86
C MET A 4 -20.49 43.00 44.53
N ASP A 5 -20.88 44.17 44.03
CA ASP A 5 -21.57 44.30 42.75
C ASP A 5 -20.59 44.14 41.58
N GLU A 6 -19.42 44.76 41.69
CA GLU A 6 -18.32 44.60 40.73
C GLU A 6 -17.87 43.13 40.62
N ALA A 7 -17.78 42.41 41.75
CA ALA A 7 -17.43 40.98 41.75
C ALA A 7 -18.49 40.13 41.03
N ARG A 8 -19.78 40.42 41.22
CA ARG A 8 -20.89 39.72 40.53
C ARG A 8 -20.93 40.03 39.04
N GLU A 9 -20.57 41.24 38.63
CA GLU A 9 -20.46 41.60 37.22
C GLU A 9 -19.27 40.92 36.54
N ALA A 10 -18.11 40.88 37.20
CA ALA A 10 -16.94 40.16 36.71
C ALA A 10 -17.23 38.66 36.54
N GLU A 11 -17.94 38.04 37.49
CA GLU A 11 -18.37 36.64 37.39
C GLU A 11 -19.30 36.39 36.19
N ARG A 12 -20.31 37.25 35.99
CA ARG A 12 -21.18 37.18 34.80
C ARG A 12 -20.40 37.32 33.50
N GLN A 13 -19.42 38.23 33.44
CA GLN A 13 -18.57 38.41 32.28
C GLN A 13 -17.69 37.17 32.02
N ALA A 14 -17.13 36.57 33.08
CA ALA A 14 -16.33 35.35 32.97
C ALA A 14 -17.16 34.16 32.45
N ILE A 15 -18.40 34.02 32.91
CA ILE A 15 -19.33 32.99 32.40
C ILE A 15 -19.61 33.21 30.91
N LEU A 16 -19.95 34.44 30.50
CA LEU A 16 -20.20 34.77 29.09
C LEU A 16 -18.95 34.58 28.20
N GLN A 17 -17.75 34.85 28.71
CA GLN A 17 -16.51 34.55 27.99
C GLN A 17 -16.31 33.05 27.82
N ARG A 18 -16.51 32.26 28.88
CA ARG A 18 -16.44 30.79 28.82
C ARG A 18 -17.46 30.21 27.84
N GLU A 19 -18.69 30.71 27.84
CA GLU A 19 -19.72 30.28 26.88
C GLU A 19 -19.32 30.59 25.42
N ARG A 20 -18.71 31.75 25.16
CA ARG A 20 -18.19 32.09 23.82
C ARG A 20 -17.09 31.14 23.38
N GLN A 21 -16.15 30.81 24.27
CA GLN A 21 -15.08 29.86 23.99
C GLN A 21 -15.64 28.46 23.66
N LEU A 22 -16.60 27.97 24.44
CA LEU A 22 -17.25 26.68 24.18
C LEU A 22 -17.98 26.67 22.83
N ARG A 23 -18.66 27.76 22.45
CA ARG A 23 -19.30 27.87 21.13
C ARG A 23 -18.28 27.85 20.00
N GLN A 24 -17.15 28.55 20.13
CA GLN A 24 -16.08 28.53 19.13
C GLN A 24 -15.46 27.13 19.00
N GLU A 25 -15.23 26.45 20.12
CA GLU A 25 -14.74 25.08 20.13
C GLU A 25 -15.72 24.12 19.43
N GLN A 26 -17.02 24.25 19.71
CA GLN A 26 -18.06 23.46 19.06
C GLN A 26 -18.06 23.66 17.54
N ILE A 27 -17.95 24.91 17.05
CA ILE A 27 -17.88 25.20 15.62
C ILE A 27 -16.65 24.54 14.98
N ARG A 28 -15.50 24.57 15.67
CA ARG A 28 -14.26 23.93 15.20
C ARG A 28 -14.42 22.41 15.11
N LEU A 29 -15.03 21.78 16.12
CA LEU A 29 -15.31 20.35 16.15
C LEU A 29 -16.31 19.95 15.06
N ASP A 30 -17.38 20.72 14.86
CA ASP A 30 -18.36 20.48 13.79
C ASP A 30 -17.72 20.60 12.40
N GLY A 31 -16.79 21.55 12.21
CA GLY A 31 -15.99 21.66 11.00
C GLY A 31 -15.15 20.40 10.73
N LYS A 32 -14.42 19.91 11.74
CA LYS A 32 -13.64 18.67 11.65
C LYS A 32 -14.53 17.46 11.36
N ASN A 33 -15.67 17.33 12.04
CA ASN A 33 -16.62 16.24 11.82
C ASN A 33 -17.20 16.25 10.41
N LYS A 34 -17.55 17.41 9.87
CA LYS A 34 -17.99 17.55 8.47
C LYS A 34 -16.89 17.11 7.49
N GLN A 35 -15.64 17.47 7.75
CA GLN A 35 -14.50 17.04 6.92
C GLN A 35 -14.29 15.52 6.98
N LEU A 36 -14.37 14.92 8.17
CA LEU A 36 -14.26 13.47 8.35
C LEU A 36 -15.41 12.73 7.64
N ASN A 37 -16.63 13.23 7.71
CA ASN A 37 -17.77 12.65 7.00
C ASN A 37 -17.57 12.66 5.48
N ARG A 38 -17.09 13.78 4.91
CA ARG A 38 -16.73 13.84 3.48
C ARG A 38 -15.65 12.82 3.11
N ARG A 39 -14.64 12.63 3.97
CA ARG A 39 -13.60 11.60 3.75
C ARG A 39 -14.19 10.19 3.77
N ARG A 40 -15.11 9.90 4.70
CA ARG A 40 -15.81 8.60 4.77
C ARG A 40 -16.63 8.35 3.50
N GLU A 41 -17.39 9.33 3.04
CA GLU A 41 -18.17 9.23 1.79
C GLU A 41 -17.27 8.96 0.58
N ASN A 42 -16.14 9.67 0.47
CA ASN A 42 -15.17 9.45 -0.60
C ASN A 42 -14.55 8.05 -0.56
N LEU A 43 -14.27 7.50 0.63
CA LEU A 43 -13.74 6.15 0.79
C LEU A 43 -14.78 5.10 0.37
N VAL A 44 -16.04 5.26 0.78
CA VAL A 44 -17.13 4.38 0.36
C VAL A 44 -17.31 4.42 -1.16
N ALA A 45 -17.25 5.60 -1.78
CA ALA A 45 -17.31 5.72 -3.23
C ALA A 45 -16.16 4.99 -3.94
N ARG A 46 -14.93 5.08 -3.40
CA ARG A 46 -13.76 4.39 -3.93
C ARG A 46 -13.86 2.87 -3.78
N GLU A 47 -14.41 2.39 -2.67
CA GLU A 47 -14.66 0.97 -2.43
C GLU A 47 -15.66 0.39 -3.44
N ILE A 48 -16.76 1.12 -3.70
CA ILE A 48 -17.76 0.74 -4.72
C ILE A 48 -17.11 0.65 -6.11
N GLU A 49 -16.27 1.61 -6.49
CA GLU A 49 -15.57 1.62 -7.78
C GLU A 49 -14.58 0.46 -7.90
N LEU A 50 -13.83 0.14 -6.84
CA LEU A 50 -12.93 -1.02 -6.84
C LEU A 50 -13.70 -2.32 -7.02
N LYS A 51 -14.82 -2.50 -6.31
CA LYS A 51 -15.68 -3.67 -6.46
C LYS A 51 -16.21 -3.83 -7.88
N ARG A 52 -16.59 -2.73 -8.53
CA ARG A 52 -17.01 -2.73 -9.93
C ARG A 52 -15.90 -3.21 -10.88
N ARG A 53 -14.66 -2.78 -10.65
CA ARG A 53 -13.48 -3.21 -11.43
C ARG A 53 -13.14 -4.68 -11.20
N GLU A 54 -13.25 -5.17 -9.97
CA GLU A 54 -13.07 -6.59 -9.65
C GLU A 54 -14.10 -7.46 -10.38
N ASP A 55 -15.38 -7.05 -10.38
CA ASP A 55 -16.44 -7.75 -11.11
C ASP A 55 -16.19 -7.73 -12.63
N GLU A 56 -15.64 -6.65 -13.17
CA GLU A 56 -15.26 -6.55 -14.58
C GLU A 56 -14.09 -7.46 -14.94
N LEU A 57 -13.04 -7.48 -14.13
CA LEU A 57 -11.91 -8.40 -14.31
C LEU A 57 -12.36 -9.86 -14.22
N LYS A 58 -13.25 -10.17 -13.27
CA LYS A 58 -13.84 -11.51 -13.14
C LYS A 58 -14.62 -11.91 -14.40
N ARG A 59 -15.48 -11.03 -14.92
CA ARG A 59 -16.18 -11.25 -16.21
C ARG A 59 -15.19 -11.46 -17.36
N SER A 60 -14.13 -10.67 -17.43
CA SER A 60 -13.09 -10.82 -18.46
C SER A 60 -12.38 -12.17 -18.34
N GLN A 61 -12.07 -12.62 -17.13
CA GLN A 61 -11.44 -13.91 -16.89
C GLN A 61 -12.35 -15.08 -17.28
N ASP A 62 -13.64 -14.99 -16.97
CA ASP A 62 -14.63 -16.00 -17.34
C ASP A 62 -14.79 -16.10 -18.87
N LEU A 63 -14.77 -14.97 -19.58
CA LEU A 63 -14.79 -14.94 -21.05
C LEU A 63 -13.55 -15.61 -21.67
N LEU A 64 -12.36 -15.36 -21.11
CA LEU A 64 -11.12 -16.01 -21.55
C LEU A 64 -11.19 -17.53 -21.33
N ARG A 65 -11.64 -17.97 -20.16
CA ARG A 65 -11.84 -19.40 -19.87
C ARG A 65 -12.86 -20.04 -20.81
N ALA A 66 -13.95 -19.35 -21.13
CA ALA A 66 -14.96 -19.84 -22.08
C ALA A 66 -14.41 -19.94 -23.51
N ALA A 67 -13.56 -19.00 -23.94
CA ALA A 67 -12.87 -19.06 -25.24
C ALA A 67 -11.91 -20.24 -25.31
N GLU A 68 -11.08 -20.46 -24.29
CA GLU A 68 -10.18 -21.62 -24.21
C GLU A 68 -10.92 -22.96 -24.28
N GLN A 69 -12.12 -23.04 -23.68
CA GLN A 69 -12.95 -24.25 -23.75
C GLN A 69 -13.48 -24.50 -25.17
N ARG A 70 -13.83 -23.45 -25.93
CA ARG A 70 -14.27 -23.59 -27.33
C ARG A 70 -13.15 -24.08 -28.25
N ASP A 71 -11.93 -23.55 -28.07
CA ASP A 71 -10.77 -23.99 -28.85
C ASP A 71 -10.45 -25.48 -28.63
N ARG A 72 -10.65 -25.97 -27.40
CA ARG A 72 -10.50 -27.40 -27.08
C ARG A 72 -11.56 -28.28 -27.74
N THR A 73 -12.81 -27.82 -27.84
CA THR A 73 -13.87 -28.62 -28.48
C THR A 73 -13.67 -28.71 -29.99
N ASP A 74 -13.21 -27.65 -30.64
CA ASP A 74 -13.03 -27.63 -32.10
C ASP A 74 -11.83 -28.48 -32.57
N GLN A 75 -10.76 -28.58 -31.75
CA GLN A 75 -9.64 -29.48 -32.04
C GLN A 75 -10.00 -30.97 -31.89
N GLY A 76 -11.04 -31.31 -31.10
CA GLY A 76 -11.46 -32.69 -30.86
C GLY A 76 -12.22 -33.36 -32.00
N THR A 77 -12.79 -32.59 -32.94
CA THR A 77 -13.65 -33.11 -34.02
C THR A 77 -12.99 -33.24 -35.39
N SER A 78 -11.75 -32.77 -35.57
CA SER A 78 -10.99 -33.02 -36.80
C SER A 78 -10.25 -34.38 -36.76
N SER A 79 -10.97 -35.44 -36.39
CA SER A 79 -10.52 -36.81 -36.65
C SER A 79 -10.65 -37.07 -38.15
N PHE A 80 -9.63 -36.64 -38.88
CA PHE A 80 -9.39 -37.02 -40.26
C PHE A 80 -9.46 -38.56 -40.35
N LYS A 81 -10.55 -39.05 -40.97
CA LYS A 81 -10.55 -40.36 -41.64
C LYS A 81 -9.58 -40.27 -42.82
N GLY A 82 -8.28 -40.33 -42.51
CA GLY A 82 -7.23 -40.49 -43.49
C GLY A 82 -7.19 -41.94 -43.94
N ASP A 83 -7.54 -42.14 -45.20
CA ASP A 83 -7.53 -43.42 -45.88
C ASP A 83 -6.18 -44.14 -45.75
N LYS A 84 -6.28 -45.40 -45.33
CA LYS A 84 -5.18 -46.37 -45.29
C LYS A 84 -4.75 -46.73 -46.71
N LYS A 85 -3.70 -46.11 -47.25
CA LYS A 85 -2.86 -46.74 -48.29
C LYS A 85 -1.50 -46.05 -48.40
N GLY A 86 -0.49 -46.59 -47.73
CA GLY A 86 0.86 -46.01 -47.76
C GLY A 86 1.94 -46.92 -47.19
N LYS A 87 2.34 -47.90 -47.99
CA LYS A 87 3.65 -48.59 -48.08
C LYS A 87 4.56 -48.61 -46.83
N ASN A 88 4.74 -49.85 -46.34
CA ASN A 88 5.92 -50.31 -45.60
C ASN A 88 7.23 -49.89 -46.31
N ILE A 89 7.98 -48.95 -45.71
CA ILE A 89 9.42 -48.85 -45.90
C ILE A 89 10.06 -49.33 -44.60
N ARG A 90 10.56 -50.57 -44.63
CA ARG A 90 11.45 -51.13 -43.62
C ARG A 90 12.79 -50.41 -43.73
N PHE A 91 13.10 -49.52 -42.78
CA PHE A 91 14.48 -49.21 -42.47
C PHE A 91 14.98 -50.23 -41.46
N THR A 92 15.74 -51.21 -41.95
CA THR A 92 16.60 -52.07 -41.15
C THR A 92 17.76 -51.23 -40.61
N THR A 93 17.72 -50.89 -39.33
CA THR A 93 18.91 -50.47 -38.58
C THR A 93 19.64 -51.70 -38.05
N PRO A 94 20.99 -51.74 -38.14
CA PRO A 94 21.75 -52.90 -37.71
C PRO A 94 21.81 -53.00 -36.19
N ALA A 95 21.79 -54.25 -35.72
CA ALA A 95 21.94 -54.66 -34.34
C ALA A 95 23.22 -54.06 -33.71
N GLY A 96 23.04 -53.06 -32.84
CA GLY A 96 24.05 -52.61 -31.89
C GLY A 96 23.90 -53.34 -30.56
N ARG A 97 24.75 -54.35 -30.31
CA ARG A 97 24.95 -54.95 -28.99
C ARG A 97 25.58 -53.94 -28.04
N GLY A 98 24.76 -53.11 -27.40
CA GLY A 98 25.18 -52.18 -26.35
C GLY A 98 25.09 -52.83 -24.98
N ARG A 99 26.25 -53.21 -24.42
CA ARG A 99 26.40 -53.67 -23.03
C ARG A 99 25.77 -52.67 -22.07
N GLY A 100 24.72 -53.11 -21.37
CA GLY A 100 24.16 -52.39 -20.22
C GLY A 100 25.19 -52.33 -19.10
N ARG A 101 26.06 -51.32 -19.12
CA ARG A 101 26.76 -50.88 -17.91
C ARG A 101 25.71 -50.18 -17.07
N GLY A 102 25.32 -50.83 -15.96
CA GLY A 102 24.57 -50.19 -14.89
C GLY A 102 25.25 -48.87 -14.55
N ARG A 103 24.59 -47.77 -14.89
CA ARG A 103 24.89 -46.47 -14.30
C ARG A 103 24.60 -46.64 -12.82
N ARG A 104 25.66 -46.88 -12.03
CA ARG A 104 25.68 -46.53 -10.62
C ARG A 104 25.26 -45.06 -10.59
N GLY A 105 23.98 -44.82 -10.28
CA GLY A 105 23.48 -43.47 -10.07
C GLY A 105 24.38 -42.86 -9.02
N ASN A 106 25.11 -41.83 -9.40
CA ASN A 106 25.76 -40.98 -8.42
C ASN A 106 24.65 -40.55 -7.46
N PRO A 107 24.81 -40.69 -6.13
CA PRO A 107 23.81 -40.19 -5.19
C PRO A 107 23.43 -38.77 -5.61
N PRO A 108 22.14 -38.41 -5.62
CA PRO A 108 21.73 -37.06 -5.97
C PRO A 108 22.58 -36.12 -5.12
N HIS A 109 23.46 -35.37 -5.80
CA HIS A 109 24.45 -34.54 -5.16
C HIS A 109 23.65 -33.56 -4.31
N HIS A 110 23.69 -33.72 -2.98
CA HIS A 110 22.99 -32.84 -2.04
C HIS A 110 23.55 -31.44 -2.30
N PHE A 111 22.80 -30.64 -3.06
CA PHE A 111 23.25 -29.36 -3.53
C PHE A 111 23.07 -28.38 -2.39
N VAL A 112 24.17 -28.12 -1.71
CA VAL A 112 24.26 -27.15 -0.64
C VAL A 112 24.67 -25.84 -1.30
N TRP A 113 23.78 -24.85 -1.30
CA TRP A 113 24.20 -23.48 -1.64
C TRP A 113 25.32 -23.08 -0.68
N GLU A 114 26.36 -22.43 -1.20
CA GLU A 114 27.36 -21.80 -0.35
C GLU A 114 26.61 -20.81 0.57
N GLY A 115 26.74 -20.97 1.89
CA GLY A 115 25.90 -20.24 2.86
C GLY A 115 24.50 -20.83 3.10
N SER A 116 24.27 -22.13 2.87
CA SER A 116 22.94 -22.76 3.11
C SER A 116 22.46 -22.76 4.57
N PHE A 117 23.35 -22.46 5.51
CA PHE A 117 22.98 -22.27 6.91
C PHE A 117 21.97 -21.14 6.98
N GLY A 118 20.88 -21.39 7.71
CA GLY A 118 19.82 -20.39 7.85
C GLY A 118 20.31 -19.17 8.62
N PRO A 119 19.40 -18.26 8.97
CA PRO A 119 19.77 -17.13 9.80
C PRO A 119 20.36 -17.62 11.14
N GLU A 120 21.37 -16.90 11.64
CA GLU A 120 22.01 -17.19 12.93
C GLU A 120 21.04 -16.96 14.07
N GLU A 121 20.19 -15.93 13.96
CA GLU A 121 19.16 -15.58 14.92
C GLU A 121 17.84 -15.33 14.17
N TYR A 122 16.72 -15.68 14.79
CA TYR A 122 15.40 -15.44 14.21
C TYR A 122 14.39 -15.09 15.29
N GLU A 123 13.45 -14.23 14.91
CA GLU A 123 12.35 -13.80 15.74
C GLU A 123 11.19 -14.83 15.71
N PRO A 124 10.21 -14.69 16.63
CA PRO A 124 8.95 -15.42 16.54
C PRO A 124 8.28 -15.34 15.15
N PRO A 125 7.46 -16.34 14.77
CA PRO A 125 6.73 -16.29 13.52
C PRO A 125 5.75 -15.12 13.49
N LEU A 126 5.72 -14.41 12.36
CA LEU A 126 4.76 -13.33 12.12
C LEU A 126 3.33 -13.86 12.09
N GLU A 127 2.38 -13.14 12.67
CA GLU A 127 0.97 -13.54 12.69
C GLU A 127 0.39 -13.73 11.28
N GLN A 128 0.86 -12.94 10.30
CA GLN A 128 0.43 -13.05 8.90
C GLN A 128 1.03 -14.26 8.17
N PHE A 129 2.11 -14.84 8.69
CA PHE A 129 2.85 -15.94 8.08
C PHE A 129 3.08 -17.05 9.11
N PRO A 130 2.03 -17.85 9.41
CA PRO A 130 2.12 -18.93 10.39
C PRO A 130 3.15 -19.98 9.95
N LEU A 131 3.67 -20.73 10.92
CA LEU A 131 4.63 -21.80 10.67
C LEU A 131 4.01 -22.89 9.77
N GLU A 132 4.72 -23.26 8.71
CA GLU A 132 4.28 -24.28 7.77
C GLU A 132 5.06 -25.59 7.99
N GLY A 133 4.35 -26.66 8.34
CA GLY A 133 4.92 -28.00 8.41
C GLY A 133 4.87 -28.72 7.06
N ILE A 134 5.49 -29.89 6.98
CA ILE A 134 5.56 -30.71 5.76
C ILE A 134 4.19 -30.98 5.11
N HIS A 135 3.12 -31.07 5.91
CA HIS A 135 1.75 -31.34 5.42
C HIS A 135 0.96 -30.06 5.10
N THR A 136 1.26 -28.96 5.78
CA THR A 136 0.55 -27.68 5.61
C THR A 136 1.24 -26.75 4.62
N PHE A 137 2.47 -27.06 4.22
CA PHE A 137 3.16 -26.38 3.14
C PHE A 137 2.44 -26.68 1.82
N VAL A 138 1.39 -25.90 1.51
CA VAL A 138 0.51 -26.04 0.33
C VAL A 138 1.26 -25.53 -0.91
N GLY A 139 2.28 -26.28 -1.28
CA GLY A 139 3.09 -26.19 -2.49
C GLY A 139 3.70 -27.56 -2.84
N ALA A 140 3.10 -28.64 -2.30
CA ALA A 140 3.60 -30.01 -2.13
C ALA A 140 4.00 -30.81 -3.40
N ARG A 141 4.39 -30.13 -4.48
CA ARG A 141 5.14 -30.78 -5.57
C ARG A 141 6.50 -30.15 -5.84
N ARG A 142 6.76 -28.89 -5.45
CA ARG A 142 8.07 -28.25 -5.64
C ARG A 142 8.32 -27.19 -4.57
N LEU A 143 9.26 -27.44 -3.67
CA LEU A 143 9.78 -26.45 -2.69
C LEU A 143 10.19 -25.13 -3.37
N ARG A 144 10.56 -25.23 -4.65
CA ARG A 144 10.90 -24.12 -5.53
C ARG A 144 10.11 -24.32 -6.84
N PRO A 145 9.13 -23.47 -7.19
CA PRO A 145 8.37 -23.60 -8.42
C PRO A 145 9.24 -23.70 -9.69
N TYR A 146 10.44 -23.13 -9.63
CA TYR A 146 11.45 -23.07 -10.68
C TYR A 146 12.48 -24.22 -10.66
N ASP A 147 12.40 -25.14 -9.69
CA ASP A 147 13.36 -26.24 -9.51
C ASP A 147 12.63 -27.59 -9.46
N ASP A 148 12.96 -28.52 -10.35
CA ASP A 148 12.33 -29.86 -10.42
C ASP A 148 12.92 -30.83 -9.39
N ARG A 149 13.90 -30.38 -8.60
CA ARG A 149 14.54 -31.22 -7.58
C ARG A 149 13.57 -31.53 -6.45
N ARG A 150 13.51 -32.81 -6.11
CA ARG A 150 12.87 -33.31 -4.88
C ARG A 150 13.88 -33.23 -3.76
N ASP A 151 13.95 -32.09 -3.09
CA ASP A 151 14.75 -31.95 -1.88
C ASP A 151 14.07 -32.71 -0.74
N GLU A 152 14.85 -33.51 0.00
CA GLU A 152 14.36 -34.18 1.20
C GLU A 152 14.09 -33.15 2.30
N TRP A 153 12.95 -33.29 2.97
CA TRP A 153 12.57 -32.38 4.05
C TRP A 153 13.51 -32.57 5.26
N PRO A 154 14.24 -31.52 5.70
CA PRO A 154 15.25 -31.68 6.73
C PRO A 154 14.62 -32.02 8.09
N LYS A 155 15.34 -32.81 8.86
CA LYS A 155 15.03 -33.10 10.27
C LYS A 155 15.97 -32.33 11.17
N CYS A 156 15.45 -31.81 12.28
CA CYS A 156 16.26 -31.11 13.28
C CYS A 156 16.99 -32.13 14.19
N ALA A 157 17.78 -31.64 15.15
CA ALA A 157 18.51 -32.52 16.08
C ALA A 157 17.61 -33.38 16.98
N HIS A 158 16.34 -33.01 17.14
CA HIS A 158 15.34 -33.80 17.86
C HIS A 158 14.75 -34.95 17.03
N GLY A 159 15.10 -35.05 15.74
CA GLY A 159 14.59 -36.09 14.83
C GLY A 159 13.23 -35.77 14.20
N GLU A 160 12.65 -34.61 14.51
CA GLU A 160 11.38 -34.13 13.96
C GLU A 160 11.59 -33.37 12.64
N HIS A 161 10.57 -33.39 11.78
CA HIS A 161 10.59 -32.60 10.55
C HIS A 161 10.55 -31.11 10.88
N CYS A 162 11.45 -30.34 10.25
CA CYS A 162 11.51 -28.91 10.46
C CYS A 162 10.22 -28.22 9.98
N VAL A 163 9.96 -27.02 10.48
CA VAL A 163 8.90 -26.13 9.97
C VAL A 163 9.52 -25.01 9.17
N VAL A 164 8.77 -24.45 8.24
CA VAL A 164 9.18 -23.31 7.42
C VAL A 164 8.65 -22.02 8.05
N GLN A 165 9.53 -21.03 8.17
CA GLN A 165 9.23 -19.68 8.61
C GLN A 165 9.73 -18.68 7.56
N VAL A 166 9.01 -17.58 7.39
CA VAL A 166 9.46 -16.41 6.61
C VAL A 166 10.38 -15.57 7.50
N PHE A 167 11.56 -15.26 7.00
CA PHE A 167 12.48 -14.32 7.62
C PHE A 167 12.11 -12.91 7.20
N ASP A 168 12.06 -11.96 8.12
CA ASP A 168 11.63 -10.58 7.87
C ASP A 168 12.74 -9.55 8.08
N SER A 169 13.90 -9.98 8.55
CA SER A 169 15.02 -9.08 8.83
C SER A 169 15.87 -8.78 7.58
N TRP A 170 16.24 -7.51 7.46
CA TRP A 170 17.27 -6.99 6.54
C TRP A 170 17.17 -7.45 5.08
N ILE A 171 18.29 -7.89 4.50
CA ILE A 171 18.49 -8.16 3.06
C ILE A 171 17.77 -9.45 2.66
N ASP A 172 17.66 -10.38 3.61
CA ASP A 172 17.00 -11.67 3.44
C ASP A 172 15.51 -11.62 3.78
N GLY A 173 14.96 -10.43 4.03
CA GLY A 173 13.53 -10.23 4.29
C GLY A 173 12.67 -10.81 3.16
N GLY A 174 11.70 -11.63 3.53
CA GLY A 174 10.83 -12.39 2.64
C GLY A 174 11.35 -13.78 2.26
N ARG A 175 12.61 -14.13 2.56
CA ARG A 175 13.15 -15.47 2.29
C ARG A 175 12.63 -16.47 3.32
N ARG A 176 12.46 -17.72 2.92
CA ARG A 176 11.99 -18.79 3.81
C ARG A 176 13.15 -19.65 4.29
N PHE A 177 13.07 -20.08 5.54
CA PHE A 177 14.04 -21.00 6.14
C PHE A 177 13.35 -22.10 6.94
N TYR A 178 13.97 -23.27 6.99
CA TYR A 178 13.63 -24.35 7.90
C TYR A 178 14.15 -24.03 9.30
N ARG A 179 13.35 -24.33 10.32
CA ARG A 179 13.72 -24.26 11.72
C ARG A 179 13.17 -25.42 12.55
N CYS A 180 13.68 -25.57 13.76
CA CYS A 180 13.16 -26.52 14.73
C CYS A 180 11.69 -26.17 15.11
N PRO A 181 10.77 -27.16 15.14
CA PRO A 181 9.38 -26.94 15.57
C PRO A 181 9.22 -26.73 17.08
N ASN A 182 10.15 -27.22 17.90
CA ASN A 182 10.03 -27.20 19.37
C ASN A 182 10.39 -25.87 20.04
N GLY A 183 10.90 -24.91 19.29
CA GLY A 183 11.13 -23.55 19.80
C GLY A 183 10.06 -22.59 19.29
N TYR A 184 9.80 -21.51 20.01
CA TYR A 184 9.04 -20.36 19.52
C TYR A 184 9.95 -19.34 18.81
N ASP A 185 11.12 -19.05 19.37
CA ASP A 185 12.16 -18.20 18.79
C ASP A 185 13.55 -18.87 18.87
N TYR A 186 14.61 -18.14 18.53
CA TYR A 186 15.98 -18.66 18.54
C TYR A 186 16.53 -18.94 19.95
N TYR A 187 16.10 -18.18 20.95
CA TYR A 187 16.59 -18.27 22.32
C TYR A 187 15.78 -19.22 23.20
N ASP A 188 14.65 -19.71 22.70
CA ASP A 188 13.83 -20.71 23.37
C ASP A 188 14.66 -21.97 23.69
N MET A 189 14.58 -22.41 24.94
CA MET A 189 15.29 -23.59 25.45
C MET A 189 14.85 -24.88 24.75
N GLY A 190 13.65 -24.92 24.17
CA GLY A 190 13.16 -26.03 23.35
C GLY A 190 13.75 -26.08 21.94
N SER A 191 14.45 -25.02 21.50
CA SER A 191 15.06 -24.93 20.19
C SER A 191 16.42 -25.61 20.15
N CYS A 192 16.63 -26.54 19.21
CA CYS A 192 17.97 -27.05 18.91
C CYS A 192 18.76 -26.14 17.96
N ARG A 193 18.24 -24.93 17.66
CA ARG A 193 18.88 -23.92 16.79
C ARG A 193 19.20 -24.38 15.38
N PHE A 194 18.60 -25.49 14.93
CA PHE A 194 18.71 -25.91 13.54
C PHE A 194 18.03 -24.86 12.65
N THR A 195 18.80 -24.27 11.72
CA THR A 195 18.29 -23.36 10.68
C THR A 195 18.89 -23.69 9.32
N LYS A 196 18.08 -23.61 8.25
CA LYS A 196 18.55 -23.83 6.86
C LYS A 196 17.70 -23.05 5.87
N TRP A 197 18.29 -22.30 4.95
CA TRP A 197 17.52 -21.60 3.91
C TRP A 197 16.77 -22.57 2.98
N VAL A 198 15.51 -22.25 2.67
CA VAL A 198 14.68 -22.94 1.67
C VAL A 198 14.98 -22.38 0.28
N ASP A 199 15.03 -21.05 0.21
CA ASP A 199 15.20 -20.27 -1.00
C ASP A 199 16.69 -19.97 -1.25
N PRO A 200 17.13 -19.89 -2.52
CA PRO A 200 18.49 -19.45 -2.84
C PRO A 200 18.77 -18.05 -2.28
N PRO A 201 20.04 -17.68 -2.07
CA PRO A 201 20.39 -16.30 -1.76
C PRO A 201 19.90 -15.37 -2.87
N ASN A 202 19.59 -14.13 -2.50
CA ASN A 202 19.28 -13.10 -3.46
C ASN A 202 20.49 -12.90 -4.40
N HIS A 203 20.21 -12.48 -5.62
CA HIS A 203 21.28 -12.08 -6.53
C HIS A 203 21.79 -10.69 -6.12
N GLN A 204 23.09 -10.44 -6.25
CA GLN A 204 23.73 -9.18 -5.82
C GLN A 204 23.01 -7.91 -6.31
N HIS A 205 22.58 -7.88 -7.57
CA HIS A 205 21.85 -6.73 -8.14
C HIS A 205 20.49 -6.49 -7.48
N ILE A 206 19.86 -7.54 -6.95
CA ILE A 206 18.61 -7.44 -6.19
C ILE A 206 18.91 -6.82 -4.82
N ASP A 207 20.00 -7.21 -4.17
CA ASP A 207 20.39 -6.67 -2.85
C ASP A 207 20.76 -5.18 -2.93
N GLU A 208 21.45 -4.77 -3.99
CA GLU A 208 21.74 -3.36 -4.29
C GLU A 208 20.44 -2.57 -4.49
N TYR A 209 19.50 -3.12 -5.26
CA TYR A 209 18.21 -2.47 -5.50
C TYR A 209 17.33 -2.41 -4.26
N ILE A 210 17.30 -3.47 -3.44
CA ILE A 210 16.62 -3.49 -2.14
C ILE A 210 17.21 -2.41 -1.23
N SER A 211 18.54 -2.30 -1.17
CA SER A 211 19.22 -1.28 -0.37
C SER A 211 18.85 0.13 -0.83
N TYR A 212 18.90 0.38 -2.14
CA TYR A 212 18.46 1.64 -2.73
C TYR A 212 17.01 2.00 -2.37
N LEU A 213 16.10 1.02 -2.47
CA LEU A 213 14.69 1.25 -2.12
C LEU A 213 14.51 1.56 -0.64
N LYS A 214 15.24 0.88 0.25
CA LYS A 214 15.21 1.15 1.69
C LYS A 214 15.70 2.56 2.02
N ASP A 215 16.84 2.96 1.47
CA ASP A 215 17.37 4.32 1.63
C ASP A 215 16.37 5.34 1.11
N ARG A 216 15.73 5.06 -0.03
CA ARG A 216 14.71 5.93 -0.60
C ARG A 216 13.44 6.02 0.26
N ILE A 217 13.00 4.92 0.86
CA ILE A 217 11.85 4.91 1.77
C ILE A 217 12.18 5.76 3.01
N HIS A 218 13.34 5.53 3.63
CA HIS A 218 13.80 6.32 4.77
C HIS A 218 13.87 7.82 4.43
N ASP A 219 14.45 8.19 3.29
CA ASP A 219 14.49 9.58 2.83
C ASP A 219 13.10 10.20 2.68
N LEU A 220 12.15 9.44 2.17
CA LEU A 220 10.77 9.88 2.00
C LEU A 220 10.07 10.02 3.35
N GLU A 221 10.28 9.10 4.29
CA GLU A 221 9.75 9.17 5.65
C GLU A 221 10.27 10.41 6.39
N CYS A 222 11.58 10.69 6.29
CA CYS A 222 12.16 11.92 6.84
C CYS A 222 11.56 13.18 6.22
N LYS A 223 11.33 13.20 4.90
CA LYS A 223 10.70 14.34 4.21
C LYS A 223 9.26 14.54 4.63
N VAL A 224 8.48 13.46 4.75
CA VAL A 224 7.09 13.53 5.23
C VAL A 224 7.05 14.13 6.62
N LYS A 225 7.89 13.65 7.53
CA LYS A 225 7.98 14.17 8.90
C LYS A 225 8.33 15.66 8.93
N SER A 226 9.29 16.09 8.11
CA SER A 226 9.65 17.51 8.00
C SER A 226 8.50 18.38 7.48
N LEU A 227 7.72 17.89 6.52
CA LEU A 227 6.56 18.62 5.99
C LEU A 227 5.43 18.71 7.01
N GLU A 228 5.19 17.64 7.77
CA GLU A 228 4.21 17.64 8.87
C GLU A 228 4.58 18.67 9.94
N GLU A 229 5.85 18.75 10.35
CA GLU A 229 6.34 19.76 11.29
C GLU A 229 6.17 21.20 10.75
N ASP A 230 6.45 21.42 9.46
CA ASP A 230 6.26 22.72 8.82
C ASP A 230 4.78 23.13 8.74
N ASP A 231 3.88 22.20 8.44
CA ASP A 231 2.45 22.46 8.39
C ASP A 231 1.85 22.69 9.78
N GLU A 232 2.32 21.99 10.81
CA GLU A 232 1.99 22.31 12.20
C GLU A 232 2.45 23.72 12.58
N LYS A 233 3.66 24.11 12.18
CA LYS A 233 4.20 25.46 12.42
C LYS A 233 3.39 26.54 11.69
N LYS A 234 3.02 26.33 10.44
CA LYS A 234 2.14 27.25 9.69
C LYS A 234 0.76 27.34 10.34
N THR A 235 0.18 26.21 10.73
CA THR A 235 -1.11 26.16 11.42
C THR A 235 -1.04 26.96 12.72
N ARG A 236 0.05 26.82 13.49
CA ARG A 236 0.30 27.62 14.68
C ARG A 236 0.42 29.11 14.38
N LEU A 237 1.10 29.51 13.31
CA LEU A 237 1.22 30.91 12.89
C LEU A 237 -0.12 31.50 12.42
N VAL A 238 -0.97 30.71 11.75
CA VAL A 238 -2.32 31.13 11.33
C VAL A 238 -3.25 31.32 12.54
N ILE A 239 -3.09 30.52 13.60
CA ILE A 239 -3.88 30.68 14.85
C ILE A 239 -3.46 31.95 15.63
N SER A 240 -2.24 32.46 15.43
CA SER A 240 -1.81 33.75 16.03
C SER A 240 -2.32 35.00 15.31
N LEU A 241 -3.11 34.85 14.23
CA LEU A 241 -3.78 35.96 13.52
C LEU A 241 -5.25 36.17 13.98
N GLU A 242 -5.74 35.42 14.97
CA GLU A 242 -7.10 35.61 15.52
C GLU A 242 -7.24 36.80 16.48
N ASP A 243 -6.16 37.49 16.81
CA ASP A 243 -6.19 38.85 17.36
C ASP A 243 -5.81 39.84 16.25
N ASP A 244 -6.55 39.84 15.15
CA ASP A 244 -6.57 41.00 14.26
C ASP A 244 -7.01 42.18 15.13
N PRO A 245 -6.13 43.16 15.42
CA PRO A 245 -6.44 44.22 16.36
C PRO A 245 -7.62 44.99 15.77
N LEU A 246 -8.82 44.70 16.28
CA LEU A 246 -10.01 45.50 16.05
C LEU A 246 -9.56 46.94 16.18
N CYS A 247 -9.60 47.69 15.08
CA CYS A 247 -9.06 49.04 15.05
C CYS A 247 -9.73 49.81 16.20
N PRO A 248 -8.98 50.22 17.24
CA PRO A 248 -9.58 50.82 18.43
C PRO A 248 -10.12 52.22 18.15
N ASP A 249 -9.87 52.75 16.94
CA ASP A 249 -10.36 54.05 16.50
C ASP A 249 -11.75 53.93 15.86
N PRO A 250 -12.81 54.41 16.53
CA PRO A 250 -14.18 54.38 15.99
C PRO A 250 -14.38 55.28 14.75
N PHE A 251 -13.40 56.10 14.37
CA PHE A 251 -13.44 56.92 13.17
C PHE A 251 -12.57 56.39 12.02
N CYS A 252 -11.97 55.21 12.18
CA CYS A 252 -11.14 54.62 11.15
C CYS A 252 -11.97 54.27 9.89
N LYS A 253 -11.48 54.69 8.71
CA LYS A 253 -12.10 54.41 7.41
C LYS A 253 -11.61 53.10 6.78
N CYS A 254 -11.01 52.19 7.56
CA CYS A 254 -10.47 50.96 7.01
C CYS A 254 -11.59 50.05 6.45
N PRO A 255 -11.29 49.18 5.48
CA PRO A 255 -12.28 48.33 4.82
C PRO A 255 -12.99 47.33 5.76
N TYR A 256 -12.48 47.14 6.97
CA TYR A 256 -12.93 46.13 7.93
C TYR A 256 -14.06 46.58 8.86
N HIS A 257 -14.45 47.86 8.82
CA HIS A 257 -15.69 48.29 9.48
C HIS A 257 -16.87 48.10 8.52
N PRO A 258 -17.86 47.23 8.84
CA PRO A 258 -19.11 47.23 8.11
C PRO A 258 -19.70 48.63 8.23
N ARG A 259 -19.88 49.31 7.10
CA ARG A 259 -20.48 50.65 7.07
C ARG A 259 -21.90 50.50 7.61
N SER A 260 -22.11 50.92 8.86
CA SER A 260 -23.44 51.05 9.44
C SER A 260 -24.29 51.89 8.48
N ASP A 261 -25.38 51.27 8.05
CA ASP A 261 -26.26 51.68 6.98
C ASP A 261 -26.47 53.20 6.94
N TRP A 262 -25.85 53.83 5.95
CA TRP A 262 -26.27 55.17 5.52
C TRP A 262 -27.71 55.08 5.01
N PRO A 263 -28.57 56.08 5.29
CA PRO A 263 -29.94 56.08 4.81
C PRO A 263 -29.97 55.92 3.29
N PRO A 264 -31.00 55.24 2.74
CA PRO A 264 -31.08 54.94 1.32
C PRO A 264 -30.97 56.25 0.52
N LYS A 265 -29.97 56.30 -0.36
CA LYS A 265 -29.80 57.42 -1.29
C LYS A 265 -31.08 57.55 -2.12
N SER A 266 -31.69 58.73 -2.10
CA SER A 266 -32.83 59.09 -2.93
C SER A 266 -32.58 58.72 -4.41
N PRO A 267 -33.63 58.33 -5.16
CA PRO A 267 -33.46 57.95 -6.55
C PRO A 267 -32.92 59.13 -7.37
N PRO A 268 -32.06 58.87 -8.37
CA PRO A 268 -31.50 59.93 -9.19
C PRO A 268 -32.60 60.60 -10.02
N SER A 269 -32.68 61.92 -9.88
CA SER A 269 -33.52 62.77 -10.71
C SER A 269 -33.11 62.62 -12.17
N ARG A 270 -34.13 62.35 -12.98
CA ARG A 270 -34.13 62.17 -14.42
C ARG A 270 -33.56 63.44 -15.11
N GLY A 271 -32.40 63.31 -15.75
CA GLY A 271 -31.82 64.28 -16.68
C GLY A 271 -30.93 63.51 -17.66
N HIS A 272 -31.41 63.06 -18.82
CA HIS A 272 -31.55 63.77 -20.11
C HIS A 272 -30.21 64.18 -20.76
N GLY A 273 -29.86 63.46 -21.84
CA GLY A 273 -28.93 63.85 -22.91
C GLY A 273 -27.49 63.35 -22.79
N PHE A 274 -26.71 63.08 -23.84
CA PHE A 274 -26.85 63.13 -25.31
C PHE A 274 -25.50 62.53 -25.83
N TYR A 275 -25.50 61.53 -26.76
CA TYR A 275 -24.40 61.11 -27.71
C TYR A 275 -23.02 60.75 -27.10
N GLU A 276 -22.09 59.93 -27.62
CA GLU A 276 -21.61 59.42 -28.92
C GLU A 276 -20.72 58.19 -28.55
N GLU A 277 -20.77 57.02 -29.18
CA GLU A 277 -20.08 56.61 -30.43
C GLU A 277 -18.53 56.52 -30.34
N GLY A 278 -18.00 55.33 -30.67
CA GLY A 278 -16.58 55.02 -30.84
C GLY A 278 -15.88 54.54 -29.56
N GLY A 279 -15.14 53.44 -29.51
CA GLY A 279 -14.67 52.51 -30.52
C GLY A 279 -13.52 51.68 -29.91
N SER A 280 -13.39 50.44 -30.37
CA SER A 280 -12.14 49.66 -30.54
C SER A 280 -11.08 49.62 -29.41
N SER A 281 -10.77 48.43 -28.91
CA SER A 281 -9.58 47.69 -29.42
C SER A 281 -9.26 46.42 -28.62
N HIS A 282 -8.79 45.45 -29.39
CA HIS A 282 -8.23 44.16 -29.00
C HIS A 282 -7.00 44.31 -28.10
N PHE A 283 -6.75 43.32 -27.23
CA PHE A 283 -5.41 42.72 -27.18
C PHE A 283 -5.45 41.25 -26.77
N SER A 284 -4.48 40.53 -27.31
CA SER A 284 -4.45 39.10 -27.59
C SER A 284 -3.71 38.27 -26.55
N SER A 285 -3.84 36.95 -26.73
CA SER A 285 -3.10 35.80 -26.17
C SER A 285 -1.59 35.96 -25.95
N ALA A 286 -1.05 35.17 -25.01
CA ALA A 286 0.07 34.21 -25.18
C ALA A 286 0.23 33.41 -23.86
N HIS A 287 0.10 32.07 -23.85
CA HIS A 287 1.16 31.07 -24.07
C HIS A 287 2.41 31.24 -23.20
N TYR A 288 2.60 30.34 -22.24
CA TYR A 288 3.69 29.36 -22.18
C TYR A 288 3.24 28.12 -21.41
#